data_AF-A0A956YM52-F1
#
_entry.id   AF-A0A956YM52-F1
#
_cell.length_a   1.000
_cell.length_b   1.000
_cell.length_c   1.000
_cell.angle_alpha   90.00
_cell.angle_beta   90.00
_cell.angle_gamma   90.00
#
_symmetry.space_group_name_H-M   'P 1'
#
loop_
_entity.id
_entity.type
_entity.pdbx_description
1 polymer ?
#
loop_
_entity_poly.entity_id
_entity_poly.type
_entity_poly.pdbx_seq_one_letter_code
_entity_poly.pdbx_strand_id
1 'polypeptide(L)'
;MQEPQRNLNDDWEGLDPTQPRTGSPTMLYAGIGIVVLFGLIVCVVAGYFVWSQFRERTTVDEEPAIVPPTAVLEDVPTATSAIAPTSTLPATTVPPQTPLGDGAVEASFTNTPPTIDGTLGDWPGAIAASSNNRVYNVASWNGTADCTAVWQLSWDNGNLYIAVTVTDDTHVQTASGNQIFRGDSVDMQFDTNRDADFGNGLSPDDYQITLSPGDFAGSSPSAFRYQGTASGAILDAPGGNIVTVAAQQTATGYMLEAAIPWSDLSLTPSQGLTIGLALNANDNDTGGTAVQEVMMSHMPNRTLTDPTTWGTLTLK
;
A
#
# COMPACT_ATOMS: atom_id res chain seq x y z
N MET A 1 15.63 -37.88 -16.23
CA MET A 1 16.42 -37.15 -15.22
C MET A 1 15.49 -36.10 -14.67
N GLN A 2 15.00 -36.29 -13.44
CA GLN A 2 14.22 -35.26 -12.74
C GLN A 2 15.19 -34.13 -12.40
N GLU A 3 14.84 -32.90 -12.76
CA GLU A 3 15.52 -31.71 -12.25
C GLU A 3 15.50 -31.74 -10.72
N PRO A 4 16.60 -31.32 -10.06
CA PRO A 4 16.60 -31.22 -8.61
C PRO A 4 15.53 -30.20 -8.19
N GLN A 5 14.68 -30.57 -7.24
CA GLN A 5 13.75 -29.61 -6.63
C GLN A 5 14.57 -28.47 -6.01
N ARG A 6 14.32 -27.25 -6.52
CA ARG A 6 14.90 -26.02 -5.99
C ARG A 6 14.55 -25.91 -4.49
N ASN A 7 15.56 -25.61 -3.67
CA ASN A 7 15.36 -25.34 -2.24
C ASN A 7 14.63 -24.01 -2.09
N LEU A 8 13.32 -24.04 -1.84
CA LEU A 8 12.45 -22.87 -1.74
C LEU A 8 12.61 -22.11 -0.41
N ASN A 9 13.40 -22.64 0.55
CA ASN A 9 13.71 -21.96 1.80
C ASN A 9 14.54 -20.68 1.60
N ASP A 10 15.23 -20.56 0.46
CA ASP A 10 16.23 -19.51 0.23
C ASP A 10 15.64 -18.20 -0.31
N ASP A 11 14.35 -18.15 -0.68
CA ASP A 11 13.72 -16.94 -1.22
C ASP A 11 13.44 -15.88 -0.13
N TRP A 12 13.54 -16.26 1.16
CA TRP A 12 13.31 -15.39 2.32
C TRP A 12 14.42 -15.44 3.38
N GLU A 13 15.29 -16.46 3.38
CA GLU A 13 16.40 -16.56 4.33
C GLU A 13 17.38 -15.39 4.16
N GLY A 14 17.44 -14.50 5.15
CA GLY A 14 18.33 -13.32 5.15
C GLY A 14 17.66 -11.99 4.79
N LEU A 15 16.36 -12.00 4.47
CA LEU A 15 15.55 -10.81 4.24
C LEU A 15 14.71 -10.38 5.45
N ASP A 16 14.90 -11.02 6.62
CA ASP A 16 14.29 -10.59 7.88
C ASP A 16 14.76 -9.16 8.21
N PRO A 17 13.91 -8.13 8.05
CA PRO A 17 14.36 -6.77 8.22
C PRO A 17 14.51 -6.51 9.71
N THR A 18 15.71 -6.12 10.11
CA THR A 18 16.01 -5.79 11.49
C THR A 18 15.10 -4.64 11.94
N GLN A 19 14.31 -4.85 12.99
CA GLN A 19 13.54 -3.80 13.64
C GLN A 19 14.43 -2.56 13.88
N PRO A 20 14.01 -1.33 13.52
CA PRO A 20 14.75 -0.15 13.95
C PRO A 20 14.82 -0.19 15.48
N ARG A 21 16.04 -0.10 16.03
CA ARG A 21 16.24 0.00 17.49
C ARG A 21 15.27 1.05 18.01
N THR A 22 14.31 0.61 18.81
CA THR A 22 13.36 1.50 19.46
C THR A 22 14.13 2.64 20.10
N GLY A 23 13.83 3.85 19.63
CA GLY A 23 14.48 5.07 20.09
C GLY A 23 14.37 5.15 21.61
N SER A 24 15.46 5.59 22.23
CA SER A 24 15.57 5.84 23.67
C SER A 24 14.28 6.51 24.23
N PRO A 25 13.76 6.06 25.39
CA PRO A 25 12.55 6.59 26.02
C PRO A 25 12.59 8.10 26.30
N THR A 26 13.73 8.76 26.12
CA THR A 26 13.92 10.21 26.26
C THR A 26 13.10 11.06 25.28
N MET A 27 12.78 10.58 24.06
CA MET A 27 12.00 11.39 23.10
C MET A 27 10.51 11.47 23.45
N LEU A 28 9.94 10.41 24.04
CA LEU A 28 8.53 10.39 24.45
C LEU A 28 8.25 11.38 25.59
N TYR A 29 9.16 11.48 26.57
CA TYR A 29 9.04 12.44 27.66
C TYR A 29 9.26 13.90 27.22
N ALA A 30 10.12 14.14 26.22
CA ALA A 30 10.31 15.47 25.65
C ALA A 30 9.06 15.97 24.91
N GLY A 31 8.38 15.09 24.16
CA GLY A 31 7.14 15.43 23.46
C GLY A 31 5.99 15.80 24.42
N ILE A 32 5.79 15.01 25.48
CA ILE A 32 4.78 15.29 26.50
C ILE A 32 5.07 16.61 27.23
N GLY A 33 6.33 16.89 27.55
CA GLY A 33 6.75 18.15 28.19
C GLY A 33 6.44 19.38 27.35
N ILE A 34 6.63 19.31 26.03
CA ILE A 34 6.35 20.43 25.10
C ILE A 34 4.84 20.70 25.01
N VAL A 35 4.00 19.66 24.96
CA VAL A 35 2.54 19.81 24.89
C VAL A 35 1.99 20.45 26.17
N VAL A 36 2.48 20.03 27.34
CA VAL A 36 2.07 20.61 28.63
C VAL A 36 2.51 22.07 28.74
N LEU A 37 3.74 22.39 28.33
CA LEU A 37 4.25 23.77 28.36
C LEU A 37 3.45 24.68 27.42
N PHE A 38 3.12 24.20 26.22
CA PHE A 38 2.31 24.94 25.26
C PHE A 38 0.89 25.20 25.80
N GLY A 39 0.24 24.19 26.41
CA GLY A 39 -1.06 24.33 27.06
C GLY A 39 -1.05 25.37 28.19
N LEU A 40 -0.01 25.39 29.02
CA LEU A 40 0.14 26.38 30.10
C LEU A 40 0.32 27.81 29.56
N ILE A 41 1.10 27.99 28.49
CA ILE A 41 1.29 29.30 27.85
C ILE A 41 -0.04 29.81 27.28
N VAL A 42 -0.81 28.95 26.60
CA VAL A 42 -2.13 29.32 26.06
C VAL A 42 -3.08 29.77 27.19
N CYS A 43 -3.10 29.06 28.32
CA CYS A 43 -3.91 29.45 29.48
C CYS A 43 -3.49 30.80 30.08
N VAL A 44 -2.17 31.08 30.17
CA VAL A 44 -1.66 32.37 30.67
C VAL A 44 -2.01 33.51 29.71
N VAL A 45 -1.88 33.30 28.40
CA VAL A 45 -2.25 34.30 27.38
C VAL A 45 -3.76 34.58 27.39
N ALA A 46 -4.58 33.53 27.50
CA ALA A 46 -6.03 33.69 27.62
C ALA A 46 -6.42 34.44 28.90
N GLY A 47 -5.79 34.13 30.04
CA GLY A 47 -5.97 34.85 31.30
C GLY A 47 -5.57 36.32 31.20
N TYR A 48 -4.46 36.62 30.52
CA TYR A 48 -4.03 37.99 30.26
C TYR A 48 -5.02 38.77 29.39
N PHE A 49 -5.56 38.15 28.32
CA PHE A 49 -6.57 38.78 27.47
C PHE A 49 -7.88 39.05 28.21
N VAL A 50 -8.35 38.12 29.04
CA VAL A 50 -9.55 38.34 29.87
C VAL A 50 -9.29 39.48 30.88
N TRP A 51 -8.10 39.54 31.46
CA TRP A 51 -7.73 40.62 32.38
C TRP A 51 -7.59 41.98 31.69
N SER A 52 -7.08 42.03 30.46
CA SER A 52 -6.95 43.29 29.70
C SER A 52 -8.31 43.89 29.31
N GLN A 53 -9.30 43.04 28.96
CA GLN A 53 -10.67 43.48 28.68
C GLN A 53 -11.35 44.16 29.89
N PHE A 54 -10.94 43.83 31.12
CA PHE A 54 -11.44 44.50 32.33
C PHE A 54 -10.77 45.86 32.61
N ARG A 55 -9.59 46.14 32.05
CA ARG A 55 -8.87 47.41 32.26
C ARG A 55 -9.39 48.56 31.41
N GLU A 56 -10.07 48.28 30.30
CA GLU A 56 -10.50 49.31 29.34
C GLU A 56 -11.85 49.96 29.68
N ARG A 57 -12.54 49.54 30.75
CA ARG A 57 -13.87 50.08 31.11
C ARG A 57 -13.87 51.34 31.99
N THR A 58 -12.75 52.04 32.11
CA THR A 58 -12.69 53.31 32.87
C THR A 58 -11.95 54.37 32.07
N THR A 59 -12.68 55.11 31.24
CA THR A 59 -12.45 56.54 30.91
C THR A 59 -13.62 57.04 30.07
N VAL A 60 -14.15 58.19 30.47
CA VAL A 60 -15.25 58.94 29.86
C VAL A 60 -14.64 60.16 29.15
N ASP A 61 -15.29 60.57 28.04
CA ASP A 61 -15.19 61.82 27.27
C ASP A 61 -13.90 62.15 26.52
N GLU A 62 -13.99 62.23 25.17
CA GLU A 62 -14.02 63.50 24.42
C GLU A 62 -14.40 63.28 22.93
N GLU A 63 -15.19 64.18 22.34
CA GLU A 63 -15.68 64.23 20.93
C GLU A 63 -14.88 65.30 20.11
N PRO A 64 -15.15 65.54 18.81
CA PRO A 64 -14.53 64.92 17.63
C PRO A 64 -13.60 65.86 16.84
N ALA A 65 -12.83 65.30 15.90
CA ALA A 65 -12.26 66.08 14.79
C ALA A 65 -12.36 65.33 13.44
N ILE A 66 -12.98 66.01 12.48
CA ILE A 66 -13.30 65.60 11.11
C ILE A 66 -12.13 65.95 10.18
N VAL A 67 -11.66 65.02 9.33
CA VAL A 67 -10.97 65.33 8.05
C VAL A 67 -11.25 64.22 7.00
N PRO A 68 -11.54 64.54 5.72
CA PRO A 68 -12.10 63.62 4.69
C PRO A 68 -11.04 62.81 3.89
N PRO A 69 -11.43 61.92 2.94
CA PRO A 69 -10.57 60.84 2.45
C PRO A 69 -9.72 61.26 1.24
N THR A 70 -8.57 60.62 1.05
CA THR A 70 -7.84 60.64 -0.23
C THR A 70 -7.65 59.22 -0.71
N ALA A 71 -8.36 58.89 -1.78
CA ALA A 71 -8.09 57.75 -2.65
C ALA A 71 -7.06 58.16 -3.69
N VAL A 72 -6.09 57.30 -3.97
CA VAL A 72 -5.40 57.25 -5.27
C VAL A 72 -5.18 55.79 -5.63
N LEU A 73 -5.89 55.37 -6.68
CA LEU A 73 -5.61 54.19 -7.48
C LEU A 73 -4.44 54.52 -8.41
N GLU A 74 -3.51 53.60 -8.61
CA GLU A 74 -2.69 53.59 -9.83
C GLU A 74 -2.39 52.15 -10.27
N ASP A 75 -3.00 51.82 -11.41
CA ASP A 75 -2.76 50.68 -12.30
C ASP A 75 -1.34 50.71 -12.89
N VAL A 76 -0.68 49.55 -13.01
CA VAL A 76 0.32 49.29 -14.06
C VAL A 76 0.26 47.80 -14.49
N PRO A 77 0.34 47.48 -15.80
CA PRO A 77 -0.18 46.23 -16.35
C PRO A 77 0.82 45.07 -16.49
N THR A 78 0.21 43.89 -16.62
CA THR A 78 0.60 42.62 -17.26
C THR A 78 1.86 42.63 -18.13
N ALA A 79 2.79 41.72 -17.80
CA ALA A 79 3.73 41.14 -18.75
C ALA A 79 3.53 39.62 -18.81
N THR A 80 2.99 39.17 -19.95
CA THR A 80 2.87 37.78 -20.38
C THR A 80 4.26 37.20 -20.66
N SER A 81 4.70 36.22 -19.86
CA SER A 81 5.87 35.41 -20.20
C SER A 81 5.47 34.21 -21.04
N ALA A 82 6.05 34.16 -22.24
CA ALA A 82 5.85 33.15 -23.25
C ALA A 82 6.35 31.76 -22.83
N ILE A 83 5.60 30.74 -23.21
CA ILE A 83 5.90 29.32 -23.06
C ILE A 83 7.02 28.95 -24.05
N ALA A 84 8.12 28.38 -23.54
CA ALA A 84 9.20 27.84 -24.38
C ALA A 84 8.76 26.54 -25.09
N PRO A 85 9.22 26.26 -26.32
CA PRO A 85 8.85 25.04 -27.03
C PRO A 85 9.47 23.79 -26.38
N THR A 86 8.61 22.84 -26.03
CA THR A 86 8.95 21.49 -25.58
C THR A 86 9.78 20.78 -26.66
N SER A 87 10.98 20.33 -26.29
CA SER A 87 11.79 19.41 -27.08
C SER A 87 11.24 18.00 -26.89
N THR A 88 10.62 17.44 -27.92
CA THR A 88 10.20 16.03 -27.95
C THR A 88 11.39 15.16 -28.32
N LEU A 89 11.86 14.34 -27.38
CA LEU A 89 12.80 13.25 -27.68
C LEU A 89 12.10 12.18 -28.53
N PRO A 90 12.83 11.48 -29.43
CA PRO A 90 12.24 10.42 -30.24
C PRO A 90 11.77 9.26 -29.35
N ALA A 91 10.49 8.92 -29.48
CA ALA A 91 9.92 7.73 -28.88
C ALA A 91 10.69 6.50 -29.38
N THR A 92 11.34 5.81 -28.45
CA THR A 92 11.94 4.50 -28.74
C THR A 92 10.77 3.52 -28.75
N THR A 93 10.34 3.12 -29.94
CA THR A 93 9.29 2.10 -30.10
C THR A 93 9.89 0.75 -29.74
N VAL A 94 9.85 0.39 -28.45
CA VAL A 94 9.97 -1.01 -28.04
C VAL A 94 8.71 -1.70 -28.56
N PRO A 95 8.81 -2.80 -29.34
CA PRO A 95 7.64 -3.54 -29.78
C PRO A 95 6.88 -4.07 -28.54
N PRO A 96 5.53 -4.05 -28.53
CA PRO A 96 4.77 -4.58 -27.41
C PRO A 96 5.14 -6.05 -27.22
N GLN A 97 5.69 -6.37 -26.04
CA GLN A 97 5.99 -7.75 -25.72
C GLN A 97 4.67 -8.48 -25.49
N THR A 98 4.33 -9.36 -26.42
CA THR A 98 3.21 -10.30 -26.29
C THR A 98 3.33 -11.10 -24.98
N PRO A 99 2.23 -11.34 -24.23
CA PRO A 99 2.29 -11.98 -22.93
C PRO A 99 2.93 -13.36 -23.00
N LEU A 100 3.89 -13.63 -22.12
CA LEU A 100 4.46 -14.96 -21.94
C LEU A 100 3.54 -15.76 -21.00
N GLY A 101 2.56 -16.49 -21.57
CA GLY A 101 1.87 -17.61 -20.90
C GLY A 101 0.85 -17.27 -19.80
N ASP A 102 0.02 -18.28 -19.47
CA ASP A 102 -1.13 -18.25 -18.56
C ASP A 102 -0.89 -17.42 -17.28
N GLY A 103 -1.69 -16.37 -17.07
CA GLY A 103 -1.49 -15.45 -15.93
C GLY A 103 -1.95 -14.00 -16.14
N ALA A 104 -2.50 -13.64 -17.30
CA ALA A 104 -3.05 -12.31 -17.53
C ALA A 104 -4.38 -12.14 -16.77
N VAL A 105 -4.48 -11.05 -16.01
CA VAL A 105 -5.70 -10.63 -15.33
C VAL A 105 -6.07 -9.21 -15.74
N GLU A 106 -7.33 -8.87 -15.53
CA GLU A 106 -7.89 -7.57 -15.91
C GLU A 106 -8.52 -6.90 -14.69
N ALA A 107 -8.37 -5.59 -14.58
CA ALA A 107 -9.13 -4.76 -13.65
C ALA A 107 -10.01 -3.81 -14.45
N SER A 108 -11.32 -3.81 -14.18
CA SER A 108 -12.26 -2.90 -14.83
C SER A 108 -12.25 -1.54 -14.16
N PHE A 109 -12.26 -0.46 -14.96
CA PHE A 109 -12.44 0.89 -14.44
C PHE A 109 -13.81 1.03 -13.75
N THR A 110 -13.86 1.73 -12.61
CA THR A 110 -15.10 2.07 -11.91
C THR A 110 -15.23 3.57 -11.66
N ASN A 111 -16.45 4.09 -11.79
CA ASN A 111 -16.82 5.44 -11.33
C ASN A 111 -17.47 5.44 -9.94
N THR A 112 -17.72 4.24 -9.40
CA THR A 112 -18.31 4.02 -8.09
C THR A 112 -17.35 3.12 -7.32
N PRO A 113 -16.35 3.69 -6.63
CA PRO A 113 -15.44 2.93 -5.79
C PRO A 113 -16.19 2.07 -4.77
N PRO A 114 -15.73 0.84 -4.49
CA PRO A 114 -16.27 0.04 -3.40
C PRO A 114 -15.95 0.69 -2.06
N THR A 115 -16.82 0.48 -1.07
CA THR A 115 -16.53 0.85 0.31
C THR A 115 -15.65 -0.22 0.91
N ILE A 116 -14.44 0.14 1.35
CA ILE A 116 -13.52 -0.83 1.97
C ILE A 116 -14.01 -1.16 3.39
N ASP A 117 -14.88 -2.17 3.51
CA ASP A 117 -15.53 -2.59 4.76
C ASP A 117 -15.40 -4.10 5.06
N GLY A 118 -14.72 -4.82 4.17
CA GLY A 118 -14.44 -6.25 4.28
C GLY A 118 -15.59 -7.13 3.79
N THR A 119 -16.54 -6.57 3.04
CA THR A 119 -17.65 -7.29 2.42
C THR A 119 -17.69 -7.04 0.92
N LEU A 120 -17.92 -8.10 0.13
CA LEU A 120 -17.88 -8.00 -1.33
C LEU A 120 -19.24 -7.61 -1.95
N GLY A 121 -20.15 -7.02 -1.16
CA GLY A 121 -21.55 -6.79 -1.55
C GLY A 121 -21.73 -5.73 -2.63
N ASP A 122 -20.83 -4.74 -2.68
CA ASP A 122 -20.82 -3.63 -3.64
C ASP A 122 -19.71 -3.77 -4.70
N TRP A 123 -19.05 -4.93 -4.77
CA TRP A 123 -17.86 -5.10 -5.59
C TRP A 123 -18.14 -4.95 -7.10
N PRO A 124 -17.43 -4.06 -7.82
CA PRO A 124 -17.71 -3.76 -9.22
C PRO A 124 -17.06 -4.74 -10.22
N GLY A 125 -16.08 -5.53 -9.78
CA GLY A 125 -15.26 -6.38 -10.64
C GLY A 125 -15.74 -7.83 -10.76
N ALA A 126 -15.44 -8.48 -11.89
CA ALA A 126 -15.57 -9.93 -12.03
C ALA A 126 -14.38 -10.65 -11.36
N ILE A 127 -14.48 -11.98 -11.22
CA ILE A 127 -13.35 -12.82 -10.82
C ILE A 127 -12.21 -12.63 -11.82
N ALA A 128 -11.06 -12.20 -11.31
CA ALA A 128 -9.83 -11.97 -12.05
C ALA A 128 -8.94 -13.22 -12.08
N ALA A 129 -8.77 -13.90 -10.93
CA ALA A 129 -7.92 -15.07 -10.82
C ALA A 129 -8.27 -15.93 -9.59
N SER A 130 -7.72 -17.14 -9.56
CA SER A 130 -7.67 -17.97 -8.36
C SER A 130 -6.23 -18.38 -8.06
N SER A 131 -5.82 -18.26 -6.80
CA SER A 131 -4.53 -18.74 -6.31
C SER A 131 -4.70 -20.15 -5.76
N ASN A 132 -4.33 -21.13 -6.56
CA ASN A 132 -4.46 -22.56 -6.26
C ASN A 132 -3.20 -23.37 -6.62
N ASN A 133 -2.12 -22.71 -7.03
CA ASN A 133 -0.84 -23.35 -7.31
C ASN A 133 0.10 -23.16 -6.13
N ARG A 134 0.57 -24.25 -5.53
CA ARG A 134 1.57 -24.18 -4.47
C ARG A 134 2.92 -23.75 -5.03
N VAL A 135 3.47 -22.65 -4.53
CA VAL A 135 4.76 -22.10 -4.97
C VAL A 135 5.81 -22.04 -3.84
N TYR A 136 5.38 -22.17 -2.59
CA TYR A 136 6.27 -22.28 -1.44
C TYR A 136 5.63 -23.22 -0.41
N ASN A 137 6.47 -23.97 0.31
CA ASN A 137 6.07 -24.65 1.53
C ASN A 137 7.28 -24.90 2.44
N VAL A 138 7.05 -24.93 3.76
CA VAL A 138 8.05 -25.40 4.72
C VAL A 138 8.25 -26.91 4.63
N ALA A 139 9.40 -27.40 5.11
CA ALA A 139 9.73 -28.82 5.10
C ALA A 139 8.82 -29.68 6.01
N SER A 140 8.23 -29.08 7.04
CA SER A 140 7.29 -29.74 7.96
C SER A 140 5.85 -29.82 7.45
N TRP A 141 5.56 -29.20 6.30
CA TRP A 141 4.21 -29.16 5.76
C TRP A 141 3.72 -30.57 5.41
N ASN A 142 2.50 -30.88 5.86
CA ASN A 142 1.93 -32.23 5.83
C ASN A 142 1.36 -32.64 4.46
N GLY A 143 1.33 -31.72 3.49
CA GLY A 143 0.81 -31.94 2.14
C GLY A 143 -0.68 -31.67 1.94
N THR A 144 -1.41 -31.21 2.95
CA THR A 144 -2.79 -30.74 2.81
C THR A 144 -2.77 -29.25 2.53
N ALA A 145 -3.04 -28.86 1.28
CA ALA A 145 -3.29 -27.46 0.94
C ALA A 145 -4.81 -27.28 0.94
N ASP A 146 -5.32 -26.54 1.90
CA ASP A 146 -6.70 -26.10 2.07
C ASP A 146 -6.85 -24.59 1.88
N CYS A 147 -5.74 -23.83 1.92
CA CYS A 147 -5.74 -22.44 1.52
C CYS A 147 -5.94 -22.24 0.01
N THR A 148 -6.97 -21.47 -0.37
CA THR A 148 -7.16 -20.95 -1.73
C THR A 148 -7.68 -19.52 -1.68
N ALA A 149 -7.36 -18.73 -2.70
CA ALA A 149 -7.86 -17.36 -2.82
C ALA A 149 -8.53 -17.11 -4.17
N VAL A 150 -9.66 -16.42 -4.16
CA VAL A 150 -10.36 -15.94 -5.35
C VAL A 150 -10.32 -14.42 -5.36
N TRP A 151 -9.77 -13.86 -6.43
CA TRP A 151 -9.46 -12.44 -6.55
C TRP A 151 -10.43 -11.76 -7.50
N GLN A 152 -10.83 -10.55 -7.16
CA GLN A 152 -11.53 -9.62 -8.03
C GLN A 152 -10.79 -8.29 -7.98
N LEU A 153 -10.62 -7.66 -9.14
CA LEU A 153 -9.85 -6.43 -9.28
C LEU A 153 -10.69 -5.36 -9.97
N SER A 154 -10.54 -4.12 -9.53
CA SER A 154 -11.10 -2.94 -10.18
C SER A 154 -10.17 -1.77 -9.97
N TRP A 155 -10.32 -0.69 -10.73
CA TRP A 155 -9.48 0.49 -10.55
C TRP A 155 -10.23 1.78 -10.84
N ASP A 156 -9.72 2.87 -10.30
CA ASP A 156 -10.05 4.23 -10.72
C ASP A 156 -8.77 5.07 -10.84
N ASN A 157 -8.91 6.38 -11.07
CA ASN A 157 -7.75 7.26 -11.22
C ASN A 157 -6.91 7.41 -9.93
N GLY A 158 -7.43 7.02 -8.76
CA GLY A 158 -6.77 7.12 -7.47
C GLY A 158 -6.19 5.81 -6.97
N ASN A 159 -6.88 4.69 -7.19
CA ASN A 159 -6.56 3.42 -6.56
C ASN A 159 -6.71 2.22 -7.50
N LEU A 160 -5.92 1.19 -7.20
CA LEU A 160 -6.23 -0.20 -7.51
C LEU A 160 -7.03 -0.79 -6.35
N TYR A 161 -8.21 -1.33 -6.65
CA TYR A 161 -9.09 -1.99 -5.70
C TYR A 161 -8.90 -3.50 -5.76
N ILE A 162 -8.68 -4.11 -4.60
CA ILE A 162 -8.52 -5.54 -4.41
C ILE A 162 -9.67 -6.07 -3.58
N ALA A 163 -10.34 -7.12 -4.04
CA ALA A 163 -11.17 -7.97 -3.21
C ALA A 163 -10.69 -9.40 -3.32
N VAL A 164 -10.63 -10.08 -2.19
CA VAL A 164 -10.23 -11.47 -2.12
C VAL A 164 -11.13 -12.23 -1.15
N THR A 165 -11.59 -13.39 -1.58
CA THR A 165 -12.17 -14.40 -0.70
C THR A 165 -11.15 -15.50 -0.51
N VAL A 166 -10.71 -15.71 0.73
CA VAL A 166 -9.79 -16.77 1.11
C VAL A 166 -10.59 -17.87 1.79
N THR A 167 -10.43 -19.10 1.28
CA THR A 167 -10.85 -20.31 1.97
C THR A 167 -9.64 -20.90 2.67
N ASP A 168 -9.76 -21.13 3.96
CA ASP A 168 -8.71 -21.57 4.86
C ASP A 168 -9.38 -22.20 6.10
N ASP A 169 -8.86 -23.32 6.58
CA ASP A 169 -9.43 -24.06 7.70
C ASP A 169 -8.98 -23.51 9.07
N THR A 170 -7.81 -22.85 9.14
CA THR A 170 -7.16 -22.44 10.37
C THR A 170 -6.51 -21.07 10.23
N HIS A 171 -7.19 -20.03 10.73
CA HIS A 171 -6.63 -18.68 10.74
C HIS A 171 -5.64 -18.42 11.89
N VAL A 172 -4.36 -18.24 11.59
CA VAL A 172 -3.26 -17.80 12.46
C VAL A 172 -2.48 -16.60 11.88
N GLN A 173 -2.84 -15.41 12.37
CA GLN A 173 -2.10 -14.18 12.12
C GLN A 173 -1.61 -13.54 13.41
N THR A 174 -0.38 -13.86 13.82
CA THR A 174 0.26 -13.32 15.04
C THR A 174 1.32 -12.27 14.74
N ALA A 175 1.63 -12.02 13.47
CA ALA A 175 2.67 -11.10 13.04
C ALA A 175 2.13 -9.69 12.80
N SER A 176 3.05 -8.72 12.71
CA SER A 176 2.73 -7.32 12.45
C SER A 176 3.86 -6.65 11.66
N GLY A 177 3.59 -5.48 11.09
CA GLY A 177 4.57 -4.72 10.31
C GLY A 177 5.10 -5.53 9.12
N ASN A 178 6.41 -5.55 8.95
CA ASN A 178 7.05 -6.25 7.83
C ASN A 178 7.11 -7.79 7.98
N GLN A 179 6.48 -8.36 9.00
CA GLN A 179 6.43 -9.82 9.22
C GLN A 179 5.04 -10.41 8.93
N ILE A 180 4.05 -9.60 8.55
CA ILE A 180 2.66 -10.08 8.36
C ILE A 180 2.53 -11.21 7.33
N PHE A 181 3.48 -11.32 6.38
CA PHE A 181 3.55 -12.43 5.41
C PHE A 181 3.77 -13.81 6.05
N ARG A 182 4.21 -13.85 7.31
CA ARG A 182 4.43 -15.08 8.08
C ARG A 182 3.15 -15.61 8.76
N GLY A 183 2.00 -14.99 8.58
CA GLY A 183 0.72 -15.54 8.99
C GLY A 183 -0.26 -15.47 7.84
N ASP A 184 -1.52 -15.82 8.11
CA ASP A 184 -2.55 -15.75 7.06
C ASP A 184 -2.72 -14.31 6.58
N SER A 185 -2.46 -14.16 5.29
CA SER A 185 -2.37 -12.89 4.61
C SER A 185 -2.42 -13.15 3.11
N VAL A 186 -2.55 -12.08 2.35
CA VAL A 186 -2.43 -12.16 0.89
C VAL A 186 -1.34 -11.22 0.41
N ASP A 187 -0.60 -11.64 -0.62
CA ASP A 187 0.51 -10.92 -1.21
C ASP A 187 0.25 -10.62 -2.68
N MET A 188 0.51 -9.38 -3.08
CA MET A 188 0.62 -9.02 -4.47
C MET A 188 2.04 -8.55 -4.78
N GLN A 189 2.61 -9.04 -5.88
CA GLN A 189 3.83 -8.45 -6.45
C GLN A 189 3.47 -7.69 -7.71
N PHE A 190 4.12 -6.54 -7.91
CA PHE A 190 3.92 -5.66 -9.05
C PHE A 190 5.27 -5.37 -9.69
N ASP A 191 5.32 -5.44 -11.01
CA ASP A 191 6.41 -4.88 -11.83
C ASP A 191 5.80 -3.71 -12.62
N THR A 192 6.07 -2.49 -12.17
CA THR A 192 5.34 -1.30 -12.64
C THR A 192 5.92 -0.69 -13.93
N ASN A 193 7.11 -1.11 -14.35
CA ASN A 193 7.76 -0.67 -15.59
C ASN A 193 8.26 -1.83 -16.46
N ARG A 194 7.66 -3.02 -16.31
CA ARG A 194 7.93 -4.27 -17.03
C ARG A 194 8.44 -4.15 -18.45
N ASP A 195 7.76 -3.37 -19.29
CA ASP A 195 8.11 -3.27 -20.72
C ASP A 195 9.47 -2.60 -20.97
N ALA A 196 9.98 -1.83 -20.00
CA ALA A 196 11.27 -1.15 -20.07
C ALA A 196 12.44 -2.01 -19.57
N ASP A 197 12.24 -2.88 -18.57
CA ASP A 197 13.32 -3.63 -17.91
C ASP A 197 13.00 -5.09 -17.58
N PHE A 198 12.09 -5.72 -18.32
CA PHE A 198 11.75 -7.15 -18.19
C PHE A 198 13.00 -8.04 -18.04
N GLY A 199 13.16 -8.65 -16.86
CA GLY A 199 14.36 -9.39 -16.49
C GLY A 199 14.20 -10.24 -15.23
N ASN A 200 15.18 -11.09 -14.97
CA ASN A 200 15.15 -12.11 -13.92
C ASN A 200 15.75 -11.65 -12.58
N GLY A 201 15.49 -10.40 -12.22
CA GLY A 201 15.97 -9.80 -10.99
C GLY A 201 15.13 -8.58 -10.66
N LEU A 202 14.91 -8.35 -9.37
CA LEU A 202 14.13 -7.20 -8.92
C LEU A 202 14.80 -5.87 -9.27
N SER A 203 13.98 -4.86 -9.57
CA SER A 203 14.36 -3.48 -9.82
C SER A 203 13.62 -2.52 -8.87
N PRO A 204 13.99 -1.23 -8.80
CA PRO A 204 13.30 -0.26 -7.95
C PRO A 204 11.81 -0.02 -8.26
N ASP A 205 11.31 -0.45 -9.42
CA ASP A 205 9.90 -0.34 -9.79
C ASP A 205 9.11 -1.64 -9.58
N ASP A 206 9.76 -2.64 -8.98
CA ASP A 206 9.12 -3.81 -8.42
C ASP A 206 8.68 -3.59 -6.98
N TYR A 207 7.46 -4.01 -6.65
CA TYR A 207 6.88 -3.88 -5.32
C TYR A 207 6.27 -5.19 -4.86
N GLN A 208 6.27 -5.43 -3.55
CA GLN A 208 5.35 -6.37 -2.91
C GLN A 208 4.46 -5.59 -1.94
N ILE A 209 3.16 -5.87 -1.98
CA ILE A 209 2.22 -5.41 -0.95
C ILE A 209 1.60 -6.64 -0.30
N THR A 210 1.81 -6.77 1.01
CA THR A 210 1.17 -7.78 1.84
C THR A 210 -0.01 -7.16 2.56
N LEU A 211 -1.17 -7.82 2.50
CA LEU A 211 -2.38 -7.43 3.21
C LEU A 211 -2.70 -8.48 4.27
N SER A 212 -2.78 -8.05 5.52
CA SER A 212 -3.18 -8.88 6.64
C SER A 212 -4.63 -8.58 7.02
N PRO A 213 -5.48 -9.60 7.21
CA PRO A 213 -6.82 -9.40 7.76
C PRO A 213 -6.82 -9.13 9.28
N GLY A 214 -5.65 -9.16 9.92
CA GLY A 214 -5.55 -9.16 11.38
C GLY A 214 -5.81 -10.54 11.97
N ASP A 215 -6.03 -10.61 13.28
CA ASP A 215 -6.25 -11.87 14.02
C ASP A 215 -7.74 -12.15 14.32
N PHE A 216 -8.63 -11.25 13.91
CA PHE A 216 -10.06 -11.23 14.28
C PHE A 216 -10.34 -11.27 15.80
N ALA A 217 -9.33 -10.98 16.63
CA ALA A 217 -9.35 -11.05 18.09
C ALA A 217 -8.78 -9.79 18.77
N GLY A 218 -8.31 -8.80 18.02
CA GLY A 218 -7.87 -7.50 18.53
C GLY A 218 -6.86 -6.77 17.63
N SER A 219 -6.13 -7.50 16.79
CA SER A 219 -5.25 -6.95 15.76
C SER A 219 -6.06 -6.52 14.55
N SER A 220 -5.94 -5.25 14.17
CA SER A 220 -6.65 -4.69 13.01
C SER A 220 -6.03 -5.15 11.68
N PRO A 221 -6.83 -5.18 10.59
CA PRO A 221 -6.29 -5.33 9.25
C PRO A 221 -5.19 -4.30 8.96
N SER A 222 -4.18 -4.70 8.20
CA SER A 222 -3.02 -3.84 7.90
C SER A 222 -2.37 -4.20 6.58
N ALA A 223 -1.58 -3.28 6.04
CA ALA A 223 -0.77 -3.49 4.85
C ALA A 223 0.71 -3.21 5.14
N PHE A 224 1.59 -3.95 4.48
CA PHE A 224 3.00 -3.65 4.42
C PHE A 224 3.48 -3.59 2.97
N ARG A 225 4.36 -2.64 2.68
CA ARG A 225 4.91 -2.41 1.34
C ARG A 225 6.41 -2.66 1.35
N TYR A 226 6.86 -3.48 0.42
CA TYR A 226 8.26 -3.74 0.11
C TYR A 226 8.58 -3.26 -1.29
N GLN A 227 9.84 -2.98 -1.56
CA GLN A 227 10.33 -2.49 -2.83
C GLN A 227 11.61 -3.21 -3.24
N GLY A 228 11.71 -3.53 -4.51
CA GLY A 228 12.93 -4.04 -5.12
C GLY A 228 14.05 -3.00 -5.11
N THR A 229 15.26 -3.46 -5.34
CA THR A 229 16.47 -2.63 -5.34
C THR A 229 17.23 -2.86 -6.63
N ALA A 230 18.05 -1.89 -7.04
CA ALA A 230 18.93 -2.06 -8.21
C ALA A 230 19.91 -3.24 -8.10
N SER A 231 20.08 -3.84 -6.92
CA SER A 231 20.88 -5.05 -6.68
C SER A 231 20.10 -6.36 -6.79
N GLY A 232 18.81 -6.34 -7.13
CA GLY A 232 17.98 -7.55 -7.23
C GLY A 232 17.43 -8.07 -5.89
N ALA A 233 17.56 -7.30 -4.82
CA ALA A 233 17.02 -7.64 -3.50
C ALA A 233 15.68 -6.91 -3.25
N ILE A 234 14.88 -7.39 -2.29
CA ILE A 234 13.67 -6.74 -1.81
C ILE A 234 13.87 -6.22 -0.38
N LEU A 235 13.41 -5.00 -0.09
CA LEU A 235 13.54 -4.37 1.22
C LEU A 235 12.24 -3.68 1.63
N ASP A 236 12.13 -3.28 2.89
CA ASP A 236 11.06 -2.40 3.36
C ASP A 236 11.03 -1.12 2.50
N ALA A 237 9.87 -0.81 1.92
CA ALA A 237 9.74 0.37 1.08
C ALA A 237 9.87 1.66 1.92
N PRO A 238 10.63 2.66 1.44
CA PRO A 238 10.73 3.94 2.13
C PRO A 238 9.37 4.64 2.18
N GLY A 239 9.12 5.43 3.23
CA GLY A 239 7.93 6.28 3.32
C GLY A 239 6.62 5.58 3.72
N GLY A 240 6.65 4.30 4.07
CA GLY A 240 5.46 3.56 4.52
C GLY A 240 4.49 3.27 3.37
N ASN A 241 3.19 3.20 3.67
CA ASN A 241 2.11 3.06 2.70
C ASN A 241 0.85 3.78 3.22
N ILE A 242 -0.10 4.05 2.34
CA ILE A 242 -1.42 4.62 2.65
C ILE A 242 -2.55 3.70 2.15
N VAL A 243 -2.27 2.40 2.06
CA VAL A 243 -3.24 1.37 1.68
C VAL A 243 -4.33 1.28 2.75
N THR A 244 -5.58 1.33 2.31
CA THR A 244 -6.74 1.06 3.18
C THR A 244 -7.08 -0.42 3.09
N VAL A 245 -7.26 -1.09 4.22
CA VAL A 245 -7.58 -2.52 4.29
C VAL A 245 -8.74 -2.74 5.25
N ALA A 246 -9.69 -3.57 4.85
CA ALA A 246 -10.73 -4.09 5.73
C ALA A 246 -10.90 -5.59 5.48
N ALA A 247 -11.24 -6.34 6.53
CA ALA A 247 -11.44 -7.77 6.42
C ALA A 247 -12.55 -8.24 7.36
N GLN A 248 -13.23 -9.30 6.96
CA GLN A 248 -14.23 -9.99 7.78
C GLN A 248 -14.00 -11.49 7.72
N GLN A 249 -14.03 -12.12 8.90
CA GLN A 249 -14.00 -13.56 9.00
C GLN A 249 -15.29 -14.14 8.43
N THR A 250 -15.17 -15.26 7.72
CA THR A 250 -16.28 -16.04 7.18
C THR A 250 -16.34 -17.41 7.85
N ALA A 251 -17.31 -18.23 7.46
CA ALA A 251 -17.43 -19.59 7.99
C ALA A 251 -16.30 -20.54 7.53
N THR A 252 -15.55 -20.17 6.49
CA THR A 252 -14.57 -21.04 5.83
C THR A 252 -13.23 -20.34 5.57
N GLY A 253 -12.93 -19.24 6.25
CA GLY A 253 -11.76 -18.40 6.00
C GLY A 253 -12.11 -16.93 6.21
N TYR A 254 -11.80 -16.06 5.24
CA TYR A 254 -12.08 -14.62 5.34
C TYR A 254 -12.32 -13.93 3.99
N MET A 255 -12.97 -12.78 4.04
CA MET A 255 -13.00 -11.79 2.96
C MET A 255 -12.09 -10.63 3.33
N LEU A 256 -11.37 -10.09 2.36
CA LEU A 256 -10.54 -8.92 2.52
C LEU A 256 -10.73 -7.99 1.32
N GLU A 257 -10.84 -6.70 1.61
CA GLU A 257 -10.86 -5.62 0.63
C GLU A 257 -9.72 -4.66 0.90
N ALA A 258 -9.16 -4.09 -0.17
CA ALA A 258 -8.19 -3.02 -0.07
C ALA A 258 -8.30 -2.00 -1.20
N ALA A 259 -8.00 -0.75 -0.86
CA ALA A 259 -7.69 0.30 -1.82
C ALA A 259 -6.20 0.60 -1.75
N ILE A 260 -5.48 0.31 -2.83
CA ILE A 260 -4.05 0.58 -2.99
C ILE A 260 -3.90 1.83 -3.83
N PRO A 261 -3.47 2.97 -3.25
CA PRO A 261 -3.26 4.18 -4.03
C PRO A 261 -2.18 3.97 -5.08
N TRP A 262 -2.37 4.46 -6.30
CA TRP A 262 -1.37 4.33 -7.36
C TRP A 262 -0.03 5.00 -7.01
N SER A 263 -0.06 6.01 -6.14
CA SER A 263 1.13 6.63 -5.56
C SER A 263 1.98 5.67 -4.74
N ASP A 264 1.37 4.64 -4.14
CA ASP A 264 2.11 3.61 -3.40
C ASP A 264 2.87 2.67 -4.34
N LEU A 265 2.55 2.67 -5.63
CA LEU A 265 3.28 1.95 -6.68
C LEU A 265 4.13 2.89 -7.55
N SER A 266 4.22 4.18 -7.19
CA SER A 266 4.84 5.24 -8.00
C SER A 266 4.34 5.28 -9.46
N LEU A 267 3.08 4.88 -9.67
CA LEU A 267 2.50 4.68 -10.99
C LEU A 267 1.40 5.71 -11.25
N THR A 268 1.23 6.13 -12.50
CA THR A 268 0.03 6.87 -12.93
C THR A 268 -0.80 5.93 -13.80
N PRO A 269 -2.05 5.63 -13.42
CA PRO A 269 -2.85 4.68 -14.17
C PRO A 269 -3.35 5.29 -15.48
N SER A 270 -3.52 4.44 -16.48
CA SER A 270 -4.23 4.80 -17.71
C SER A 270 -4.91 3.56 -18.28
N GLN A 271 -6.05 3.76 -18.94
CA GLN A 271 -6.72 2.67 -19.65
C GLN A 271 -5.77 2.03 -20.67
N GLY A 272 -5.71 0.70 -20.67
CA GLY A 272 -4.81 -0.11 -21.49
C GLY A 272 -3.40 -0.26 -20.94
N LEU A 273 -3.07 0.35 -19.79
CA LEU A 273 -1.80 0.10 -19.11
C LEU A 273 -1.70 -1.36 -18.68
N THR A 274 -0.56 -1.97 -18.96
CA THR A 274 -0.23 -3.34 -18.54
C THR A 274 1.02 -3.30 -17.66
N ILE A 275 0.92 -3.90 -16.47
CA ILE A 275 2.03 -4.06 -15.53
C ILE A 275 2.20 -5.55 -15.18
N GLY A 276 3.34 -5.95 -14.63
CA GLY A 276 3.50 -7.29 -14.08
C GLY A 276 2.70 -7.45 -12.79
N LEU A 277 2.14 -8.64 -12.56
CA LEU A 277 1.37 -8.96 -11.37
C LEU A 277 1.52 -10.42 -10.95
N ALA A 278 1.74 -10.67 -9.67
CA ALA A 278 1.48 -11.97 -9.04
C ALA A 278 0.51 -11.78 -7.86
N LEU A 279 -0.41 -12.74 -7.66
CA LEU A 279 -1.45 -12.73 -6.63
C LEU A 279 -1.34 -14.02 -5.83
N ASN A 280 -1.13 -13.90 -4.52
CA ASN A 280 -0.77 -15.03 -3.68
C ASN A 280 -1.49 -14.99 -2.33
N ALA A 281 -1.78 -16.16 -1.78
CA ALA A 281 -2.28 -16.35 -0.43
C ALA A 281 -1.19 -17.03 0.40
N ASN A 282 -0.92 -16.48 1.57
CA ASN A 282 -0.04 -17.03 2.59
C ASN A 282 -0.89 -17.77 3.62
N ASP A 283 -0.36 -18.89 4.06
CA ASP A 283 -1.07 -19.87 4.86
C ASP A 283 -0.25 -20.25 6.09
N ASN A 284 -0.90 -20.31 7.25
CA ASN A 284 -0.30 -20.67 8.53
C ASN A 284 -1.33 -21.32 9.47
N ASP A 285 -1.16 -22.61 9.73
CA ASP A 285 -1.98 -23.36 10.68
C ASP A 285 -1.32 -23.44 12.06
N THR A 286 -0.06 -23.04 12.17
CA THR A 286 0.75 -23.20 13.38
C THR A 286 0.40 -22.14 14.41
N GLY A 287 -0.63 -22.43 15.19
CA GLY A 287 -1.16 -21.57 16.25
C GLY A 287 -0.08 -20.95 17.15
N GLY A 288 -0.19 -19.64 17.38
CA GLY A 288 0.71 -18.88 18.24
C GLY A 288 2.10 -18.60 17.65
N THR A 289 2.37 -19.01 16.41
CA THR A 289 3.65 -18.81 15.72
C THR A 289 3.44 -18.00 14.44
N ALA A 290 4.41 -17.17 14.10
CA ALA A 290 4.50 -16.50 12.81
C ALA A 290 5.43 -17.30 11.89
N VAL A 291 4.85 -18.19 11.10
CA VAL A 291 5.54 -18.98 10.08
C VAL A 291 4.66 -19.04 8.84
N GLN A 292 5.17 -18.57 7.70
CA GLN A 292 4.54 -18.88 6.42
C GLN A 292 4.74 -20.37 6.18
N GLU A 293 3.68 -21.17 6.28
CA GLU A 293 3.77 -22.61 6.05
C GLU A 293 3.68 -22.94 4.57
N VAL A 294 2.77 -22.26 3.87
CA VAL A 294 2.54 -22.40 2.43
C VAL A 294 2.31 -21.05 1.78
N MET A 295 2.67 -20.93 0.50
CA MET A 295 2.16 -19.86 -0.37
C MET A 295 1.49 -20.49 -1.59
N MET A 296 0.25 -20.07 -1.85
CA MET A 296 -0.54 -20.42 -3.01
C MET A 296 -0.58 -19.23 -3.97
N SER A 297 -0.27 -19.44 -5.24
CA SER A 297 -0.22 -18.39 -6.26
C SER A 297 -1.17 -18.70 -7.42
N HIS A 298 -1.64 -17.66 -8.11
CA HIS A 298 -2.28 -17.85 -9.41
C HIS A 298 -1.27 -18.22 -10.51
N MET A 299 0.01 -17.94 -10.27
CA MET A 299 1.12 -18.25 -11.17
C MET A 299 1.85 -19.51 -10.68
N PRO A 300 1.86 -20.62 -11.45
CA PRO A 300 2.39 -21.90 -10.97
C PRO A 300 3.90 -21.93 -10.75
N ASN A 301 4.66 -21.03 -11.38
CA ASN A 301 6.12 -20.98 -11.29
C ASN A 301 6.61 -19.68 -10.62
N ARG A 302 5.75 -18.98 -9.88
CA ARG A 302 6.07 -17.69 -9.26
C ARG A 302 7.29 -17.79 -8.36
N THR A 303 8.26 -16.92 -8.59
CA THR A 303 9.44 -16.69 -7.75
C THR A 303 9.45 -15.23 -7.33
N LEU A 304 9.78 -14.92 -6.07
CA LEU A 304 9.78 -13.54 -5.59
C LEU A 304 10.85 -12.69 -6.31
N THR A 305 12.04 -13.24 -6.50
CA THR A 305 13.18 -12.48 -7.03
C THR A 305 13.25 -12.45 -8.55
N ASP A 306 12.26 -13.00 -9.25
CA ASP A 306 12.25 -13.12 -10.72
C ASP A 306 10.90 -12.65 -11.29
N PRO A 307 10.80 -11.35 -11.62
CA PRO A 307 9.61 -10.76 -12.25
C PRO A 307 9.17 -11.46 -13.56
N THR A 308 10.07 -12.19 -14.24
CA THR A 308 9.69 -12.94 -15.45
C THR A 308 8.73 -14.09 -15.18
N THR A 309 8.60 -14.49 -13.91
CA THR A 309 7.67 -15.54 -13.45
C THR A 309 6.30 -15.00 -13.05
N TRP A 310 6.12 -13.68 -13.05
CA TRP A 310 4.86 -13.02 -12.69
C TRP A 310 3.95 -12.93 -13.92
N GLY A 311 2.64 -12.90 -13.67
CA GLY A 311 1.62 -12.66 -14.68
C GLY A 311 1.54 -11.18 -15.06
N THR A 312 0.39 -10.76 -15.60
CA THR A 312 0.17 -9.36 -15.97
C THR A 312 -1.18 -8.86 -15.51
N LEU A 313 -1.27 -7.57 -15.19
CA LEU A 313 -2.51 -6.85 -14.94
C LEU A 313 -2.72 -5.83 -16.05
N THR A 314 -3.86 -5.92 -16.75
CA THR A 314 -4.30 -4.89 -17.70
C THR A 314 -5.44 -4.05 -17.13
N LEU A 315 -5.31 -2.73 -17.20
CA LEU A 315 -6.35 -1.77 -16.80
C LEU A 315 -7.36 -1.57 -17.94
N LYS A 316 -8.63 -1.93 -17.74
CA LYS A 316 -9.69 -1.86 -18.76
C LYS A 316 -10.60 -0.65 -18.62
#